data_AF-A0A928CKB9-F1
#
_entry.id   AF-A0A928CKB9-F1
#
_cell.length_a   1.000
_cell.length_b   1.000
_cell.length_c   1.000
_cell.angle_alpha   90.00
_cell.angle_beta   90.00
_cell.angle_gamma   90.00
#
_symmetry.space_group_name_H-M   'P 1'
#
loop_
_entity.id
_entity.type
_entity.pdbx_description
1 polymer ?
#
loop_
_entity_poly.entity_id
_entity_poly.type
_entity_poly.pdbx_seq_one_letter_code
_entity_poly.pdbx_strand_id
1 'polypeptide(L)'
;MQNYKDVCGNEEKVWFEISETEGQEFLQWAKDLGCSWLNGNEIIPENGTDGRHFSIHNDGKLAHVAMFIWTDKRTEKIIRYSFSEYMKGNKTPIKNQCKLTKFIIENEWTVRSK
;
A
#
# COMPACT_ATOMS: atom_id res chain seq x y z
N MET A 1 -23.49 -0.29 0.57
CA MET A 1 -22.32 -0.15 1.45
C MET A 1 -21.12 -0.63 0.65
N GLN A 2 -20.00 0.12 0.64
CA GLN A 2 -18.79 -0.28 -0.08
C GLN A 2 -18.17 -1.53 0.56
N ASN A 3 -17.60 -2.43 -0.24
CA ASN A 3 -16.85 -3.60 0.24
C ASN A 3 -15.47 -3.72 -0.45
N TYR A 4 -14.67 -4.71 -0.06
CA TYR A 4 -13.33 -4.91 -0.62
C TYR A 4 -13.31 -5.11 -2.14
N LYS A 5 -14.36 -5.69 -2.75
CA LYS A 5 -14.45 -5.84 -4.21
C LYS A 5 -14.62 -4.50 -4.91
N ASP A 6 -15.38 -3.58 -4.31
CA ASP A 6 -15.53 -2.22 -4.84
C ASP A 6 -14.20 -1.44 -4.77
N VAL A 7 -13.36 -1.75 -3.77
CA VAL A 7 -12.03 -1.15 -3.61
C VAL A 7 -11.04 -1.71 -4.64
N CYS A 8 -11.05 -3.03 -4.86
CA CYS A 8 -10.14 -3.69 -5.80
C CYS A 8 -10.58 -3.51 -7.27
N GLY A 9 -11.87 -3.37 -7.56
CA GLY A 9 -12.39 -3.38 -8.92
C GLY A 9 -12.04 -4.67 -9.65
N ASN A 10 -11.30 -4.57 -10.76
CA ASN A 10 -10.83 -5.71 -11.54
C ASN A 10 -9.44 -6.23 -11.11
N GLU A 11 -8.79 -5.58 -10.16
CA GLU A 11 -7.46 -5.98 -9.69
C GLU A 11 -7.55 -7.18 -8.73
N GLU A 12 -6.52 -8.03 -8.73
CA GLU A 12 -6.36 -9.06 -7.70
C GLU A 12 -6.21 -8.44 -6.31
N LYS A 13 -5.51 -7.31 -6.23
CA LYS A 13 -5.25 -6.55 -5.01
C LYS A 13 -4.87 -5.12 -5.32
N VAL A 14 -5.11 -4.25 -4.35
CA VAL A 14 -4.63 -2.86 -4.35
C VAL A 14 -3.85 -2.60 -3.07
N TRP A 15 -2.89 -1.69 -3.12
CA TRP A 15 -2.08 -1.33 -1.97
C TRP A 15 -2.44 0.04 -1.43
N PHE A 16 -2.27 0.19 -0.12
CA PHE A 16 -2.46 1.43 0.61
C PHE A 16 -1.19 1.78 1.37
N GLU A 17 -0.78 3.04 1.25
CA GLU A 17 0.14 3.70 2.16
C GLU A 17 -0.68 4.46 3.19
N ILE A 18 -0.32 4.30 4.46
CA ILE A 18 -0.92 5.00 5.59
C ILE A 18 0.16 5.77 6.36
N SER A 19 -0.24 6.87 6.99
CA SER A 19 0.63 7.60 7.94
C SER A 19 0.72 6.88 9.30
N GLU A 20 1.66 7.32 10.15
CA GLU A 20 1.86 6.74 11.49
C GLU A 20 0.62 6.84 12.39
N THR A 21 -0.26 7.81 12.13
CA THR A 21 -1.44 8.07 12.94
C THR A 21 -2.71 7.43 12.39
N GLU A 22 -2.65 6.85 11.19
CA GLU A 22 -3.82 6.33 10.46
C GLU A 22 -4.10 4.84 10.73
N GLY A 23 -3.22 4.14 11.48
CA GLY A 23 -3.29 2.68 11.64
C GLY A 23 -4.65 2.17 12.12
N GLN A 24 -5.16 2.73 13.20
CA GLN A 24 -6.45 2.32 13.76
C GLN A 24 -7.62 2.63 12.81
N GLU A 25 -7.63 3.82 12.20
CA GLU A 25 -8.67 4.23 11.25
C GLU A 25 -8.67 3.32 10.01
N PHE A 26 -7.49 3.03 9.47
CA PHE A 26 -7.35 2.13 8.33
C PHE A 26 -7.84 0.72 8.66
N LEU A 27 -7.50 0.18 9.82
CA LEU A 27 -7.96 -1.16 10.23
C LEU A 27 -9.47 -1.20 10.46
N GLN A 28 -10.05 -0.14 11.03
CA GLN A 28 -11.51 -0.03 11.15
C GLN A 28 -12.17 -0.02 9.77
N TRP A 29 -11.66 0.79 8.84
CA TRP A 29 -12.17 0.84 7.48
C TRP A 29 -12.05 -0.51 6.77
N ALA A 30 -10.89 -1.18 6.86
CA ALA A 30 -10.69 -2.50 6.28
C ALA A 30 -11.66 -3.54 6.85
N LYS A 31 -11.95 -3.48 8.16
CA LYS A 31 -12.95 -4.31 8.83
C LYS A 31 -14.36 -4.04 8.28
N ASP A 32 -14.75 -2.78 8.13
CA ASP A 32 -16.06 -2.37 7.62
C ASP A 32 -16.28 -2.80 6.15
N LEU A 33 -15.20 -2.89 5.36
CA LEU A 33 -15.22 -3.46 4.02
C LEU A 33 -15.43 -4.99 3.99
N GLY A 34 -15.32 -5.67 5.13
CA GLY A 34 -15.41 -7.12 5.27
C GLY A 34 -14.07 -7.85 5.10
N CYS A 35 -12.94 -7.19 5.38
CA CYS A 35 -11.63 -7.83 5.28
C CYS A 35 -11.29 -8.69 6.51
N SER A 36 -10.40 -9.66 6.30
CA SER A 36 -9.73 -10.45 7.35
C SER A 36 -8.23 -10.49 7.06
N TRP A 37 -7.40 -10.70 8.07
CA TRP A 37 -5.97 -10.89 7.83
C TRP A 37 -5.72 -12.11 6.93
N LEU A 38 -4.61 -12.10 6.21
CA LEU A 38 -4.20 -13.19 5.31
C LEU A 38 -4.13 -14.56 6.02
N ASN A 39 -3.76 -14.55 7.30
CA ASN A 39 -3.73 -15.76 8.15
C ASN A 39 -5.12 -16.21 8.64
N GLY A 40 -6.19 -15.50 8.27
CA GLY A 40 -7.57 -15.82 8.65
C GLY A 40 -8.05 -15.13 9.92
N ASN A 41 -7.19 -14.41 10.65
CA ASN A 41 -7.59 -13.72 11.86
C ASN A 41 -8.51 -12.52 11.56
N GLU A 42 -9.40 -12.22 12.49
CA GLU A 42 -10.20 -11.00 12.45
C GLU A 42 -9.35 -9.75 12.67
N ILE A 43 -9.82 -8.63 12.12
CA ILE A 43 -9.20 -7.32 12.34
C ILE A 43 -9.72 -6.75 13.67
N ILE A 44 -8.77 -6.36 14.52
CA ILE A 44 -9.01 -5.70 15.82
C ILE A 44 -8.40 -4.29 15.73
N PRO A 45 -9.17 -3.27 15.30
CA PRO A 45 -8.65 -1.93 15.04
C PRO A 45 -8.01 -1.25 16.25
N GLU A 46 -8.50 -1.55 17.46
CA GLU A 46 -8.07 -0.95 18.72
C GLU A 46 -6.60 -1.23 19.04
N ASN A 47 -6.04 -2.30 18.48
CA ASN A 47 -4.62 -2.63 18.63
C ASN A 47 -3.71 -1.77 17.74
N GLY A 48 -4.28 -1.02 16.80
CA GLY A 48 -3.53 -0.24 15.82
C GLY A 48 -2.58 -1.10 14.98
N THR A 49 -1.61 -0.45 14.36
CA THR A 49 -0.54 -1.10 13.60
C THR A 49 0.64 -0.16 13.42
N ASP A 50 1.85 -0.69 13.56
CA ASP A 50 3.10 0.02 13.21
C ASP A 50 3.42 -0.07 11.71
N GLY A 51 2.75 -0.97 10.98
CA GLY A 51 2.87 -1.10 9.54
C GLY A 51 2.28 0.11 8.81
N ARG A 52 2.98 0.59 7.77
CA ARG A 52 2.54 1.72 6.93
C ARG A 52 2.03 1.33 5.54
N HIS A 53 2.22 0.07 5.16
CA HIS A 53 1.88 -0.38 3.82
C HIS A 53 1.06 -1.65 3.92
N PHE A 54 -0.10 -1.63 3.26
CA PHE A 54 -1.07 -2.70 3.30
C PHE A 54 -1.52 -3.08 1.89
N SER A 55 -2.04 -4.30 1.79
CA SER A 55 -2.71 -4.80 0.60
C SER A 55 -4.10 -5.26 0.96
N ILE A 56 -5.10 -4.81 0.22
CA ILE A 56 -6.47 -5.35 0.23
C ILE A 56 -6.62 -6.18 -1.04
N HIS A 57 -6.98 -7.44 -0.87
CA HIS A 57 -7.14 -8.43 -1.92
C HIS A 57 -8.63 -8.58 -2.26
N ASN A 58 -8.93 -8.96 -3.50
CA ASN A 58 -10.30 -9.07 -4.00
C ASN A 58 -11.10 -10.25 -3.43
N ASP A 59 -10.45 -11.08 -2.61
CA ASP A 59 -11.02 -12.17 -1.82
C ASP A 59 -11.28 -11.76 -0.35
N GLY A 60 -11.04 -10.48 -0.01
CA GLY A 60 -11.23 -9.94 1.33
C GLY A 60 -10.04 -10.18 2.27
N LYS A 61 -8.86 -10.53 1.76
CA LYS A 61 -7.65 -10.64 2.57
C LYS A 61 -6.90 -9.31 2.71
N LEU A 62 -6.40 -9.07 3.92
CA LEU A 62 -5.53 -7.96 4.29
C LEU A 62 -4.14 -8.48 4.63
N ALA A 63 -3.10 -7.84 4.10
CA ALA A 63 -1.72 -8.17 4.47
C ALA A 63 -0.83 -6.94 4.53
N HIS A 64 0.18 -6.98 5.42
CA HIS A 64 1.28 -6.04 5.39
C HIS A 64 2.09 -6.19 4.11
N VAL A 65 2.54 -5.08 3.55
CA VAL A 65 3.45 -5.02 2.42
C VAL A 65 4.78 -4.50 2.92
N ALA A 66 5.88 -5.20 2.63
CA ALA A 66 7.18 -4.69 3.01
C ALA A 66 7.58 -3.50 2.13
N MET A 67 8.21 -2.48 2.72
CA MET A 67 8.60 -1.26 2.01
C MET A 67 9.48 -1.53 0.77
N PHE A 68 10.40 -2.50 0.83
CA PHE A 68 11.27 -2.83 -0.30
C PHE A 68 10.50 -3.39 -1.52
N ILE A 69 9.33 -3.99 -1.28
CA ILE A 69 8.46 -4.52 -2.34
C ILE A 69 7.79 -3.38 -3.12
N TRP A 70 7.79 -2.14 -2.61
CA TRP A 70 7.27 -0.98 -3.33
C TRP A 70 8.19 -0.55 -4.48
N THR A 71 9.49 -0.79 -4.37
CA THR A 71 10.46 -0.39 -5.42
C THR A 71 10.79 -1.53 -6.39
N ASP A 72 10.20 -2.72 -6.19
CA ASP A 72 10.39 -3.87 -7.06
C ASP A 72 9.65 -3.69 -8.39
N LYS A 73 10.35 -3.91 -9.52
CA LYS A 73 9.76 -3.83 -10.86
C LYS A 73 8.64 -4.87 -11.07
N ARG A 74 8.70 -6.02 -10.39
CA ARG A 74 7.68 -7.07 -10.49
C ARG A 74 6.32 -6.63 -9.96
N THR A 75 6.28 -5.62 -9.10
CA THR A 75 5.07 -5.09 -8.45
C THR A 75 4.73 -3.68 -8.92
N GLU A 76 5.35 -3.21 -10.00
CA GLU A 76 5.13 -1.86 -10.54
C GLU A 76 3.71 -1.65 -11.07
N LYS A 77 3.05 -2.75 -11.48
CA LYS A 77 1.70 -2.75 -12.04
C LYS A 77 0.61 -2.72 -10.97
N ILE A 78 0.95 -3.03 -9.72
CA ILE A 78 -0.03 -3.04 -8.64
C ILE A 78 -0.40 -1.60 -8.32
N ILE A 79 -1.70 -1.32 -8.33
CA ILE A 79 -2.26 0.00 -8.01
C ILE A 79 -2.03 0.32 -6.54
N ARG A 80 -1.63 1.55 -6.25
CA ARG A 80 -1.27 2.03 -4.91
C ARG A 80 -2.00 3.33 -4.62
N TYR A 81 -2.51 3.48 -3.42
CA TYR A 81 -3.20 4.69 -2.97
C TYR A 81 -2.60 5.20 -1.67
N SER A 82 -2.66 6.51 -1.46
CA SER A 82 -2.56 7.07 -0.12
C SER A 82 -3.93 6.92 0.51
N PHE A 83 -3.99 6.37 1.72
CA PHE A 83 -5.26 6.14 2.41
C PHE A 83 -6.02 7.44 2.68
N SER A 84 -5.36 8.45 3.24
CA SER A 84 -6.00 9.74 3.53
C SER A 84 -6.53 10.44 2.27
N GLU A 85 -5.83 10.35 1.14
CA GLU A 85 -6.34 10.88 -0.13
C GLU A 85 -7.50 10.05 -0.68
N TYR A 86 -7.42 8.72 -0.58
CA TYR A 86 -8.49 7.82 -1.00
C TYR A 86 -9.79 8.11 -0.23
N MET A 87 -9.70 8.31 1.09
CA MET A 87 -10.86 8.61 1.95
C MET A 87 -11.48 9.99 1.66
N LYS A 88 -10.71 10.95 1.13
CA LYS A 88 -11.22 12.22 0.62
C LYS A 88 -11.86 12.11 -0.77
N GLY A 89 -11.90 10.91 -1.36
CA GLY A 89 -12.40 10.66 -2.71
C GLY A 89 -11.36 10.84 -3.82
N ASN A 90 -10.11 11.17 -3.49
CA ASN A 90 -9.03 11.25 -4.47
C ASN A 90 -8.45 9.86 -4.74
N LYS A 91 -8.99 9.19 -5.76
CA LYS A 91 -8.58 7.84 -6.19
C LYS A 91 -7.46 7.87 -7.24
N THR A 92 -6.57 8.85 -7.18
CA THR A 92 -5.40 8.91 -8.06
C THR A 92 -4.30 7.97 -7.54
N PRO A 93 -3.83 7.00 -8.34
CA PRO A 93 -2.78 6.09 -7.89
C PRO A 93 -1.45 6.80 -7.62
N ILE A 94 -0.74 6.40 -6.57
CA ILE A 94 0.64 6.80 -6.31
C ILE A 94 1.52 6.20 -7.40
N LYS A 95 2.16 7.06 -8.20
CA LYS A 95 3.16 6.61 -9.18
C LYS A 95 4.46 6.27 -8.46
N ASN A 96 5.08 5.16 -8.85
CA ASN A 96 6.45 4.83 -8.45
C ASN A 96 7.38 5.98 -8.87
N GLN A 97 7.79 6.83 -7.94
CA GLN A 97 8.96 7.65 -8.13
C GLN A 97 10.18 6.75 -7.97
N CYS A 98 10.51 5.99 -9.02
CA CYS A 98 11.81 5.37 -9.14
C CYS A 98 12.84 6.48 -9.43
N LYS A 99 13.14 7.33 -8.44
CA LYS A 99 14.18 8.37 -8.51
C LYS A 99 15.56 7.86 -8.04
N LEU A 100 15.64 6.62 -7.55
CA LEU A 100 16.92 6.00 -7.19
C LEU A 100 17.79 5.67 -8.40
N THR A 101 17.20 5.51 -9.60
CA THR A 101 17.96 5.31 -10.84
C THR A 101 18.68 6.56 -11.32
N LYS A 102 18.34 7.77 -10.85
CA LYS A 102 19.05 8.98 -11.27
C LYS A 102 20.24 9.32 -10.35
N PHE A 103 20.08 9.10 -9.04
CA PHE A 103 21.14 9.43 -8.07
C PHE A 103 22.33 8.47 -8.07
N ILE A 104 22.15 7.19 -8.39
CA ILE A 104 23.27 6.23 -8.45
C ILE A 104 24.04 6.38 -9.76
N ILE A 105 23.35 6.59 -10.89
CA ILE A 105 24.02 6.80 -12.19
C ILE A 105 24.77 8.13 -12.21
N GLU A 106 24.25 9.21 -11.61
CA GLU A 106 24.98 10.50 -11.59
C GLU A 106 26.16 10.54 -10.61
N ASN A 107 26.24 9.63 -9.62
CA ASN A 107 27.34 9.61 -8.64
C ASN A 107 28.40 8.52 -8.88
N GLU A 108 28.12 7.47 -9.66
CA GLU A 108 29.14 6.43 -9.97
C GLU A 108 30.14 6.85 -11.07
N TRP A 109 29.80 7.84 -11.91
CA TRP A 109 30.74 8.34 -12.92
C TRP A 109 31.77 9.33 -12.38
N THR A 110 31.54 9.95 -11.22
CA THR A 110 32.45 10.97 -10.66
C THR A 110 33.59 10.38 -9.83
N VAL A 111 33.53 9.09 -9.48
CA VAL A 111 34.52 8.45 -8.59
C VAL A 111 35.56 7.59 -9.35
N ARG A 112 35.44 7.44 -10.67
CA ARG A 112 36.39 6.65 -11.49
C ARG A 112 37.31 7.46 -12.41
N SER A 113 37.38 8.78 -12.23
CA SER A 113 38.35 9.62 -12.93
C SER A 113 39.17 10.47 -11.96
N LYS A 114 40.09 9.82 -11.24
CA LYS A 114 41.33 10.42 -10.71
C LYS A 114 42.45 9.38 -10.76
#